data_AF-A0A2H3GJQ1-F1
#
_entry.id   AF-A0A2H3GJQ1-F1
#
_cell.length_a   1.000
_cell.length_b   1.000
_cell.length_c   1.000
_cell.angle_alpha   90.00
_cell.angle_beta   90.00
_cell.angle_gamma   90.00
#
_symmetry.space_group_name_H-M   'P 1'
#
loop_
_entity.id
_entity.type
_entity.pdbx_description
1 polymer ?
#
loop_
_entity_poly.entity_id
_entity_poly.type
_entity_poly.pdbx_seq_one_letter_code
_entity_poly.pdbx_strand_id
1 'polypeptide(L)'
;MSHNQSSSNETDFDMIPVATVAAQLALDVRGPVARDMINCIVRTPRMRSTSQRPSNVNQECTRLWNDSQTKKNYDDFDPAVTTEASEGLKTVWRVCLHVFWATPNEILGTRNELRYRPTPPAGVKASHAVFTPKFSRLFAELVVHPCWEGQSYLFTMAIQYTVMVRVDGRTSFPNADSAIFLRCPALEALSPREAQMEAPPSEFSDFLFYLGQIARMSPSSDYSQTYLGHPAFPVTTKDLQILTTAVTHFHWDNVDWTETPGEVFKAFERKGGLSDDQYPRNSRQLKLFLRRNLVRNYQNIAIWRDMVGVTNSPDETPSDNEVLAGDESEFESGFESD
;
A
#
# COMPACT_ATOMS: atom_id res chain seq x y z
N MET A 1 5.78 72.11 2.76
CA MET A 1 5.94 70.91 3.61
C MET A 1 5.01 69.84 3.11
N SER A 2 5.55 68.63 2.96
CA SER A 2 4.87 67.34 2.74
C SER A 2 4.29 67.03 1.35
N HIS A 3 5.20 66.73 0.43
CA HIS A 3 5.02 65.55 -0.43
C HIS A 3 5.83 64.41 0.19
N ASN A 4 5.17 63.26 0.43
CA ASN A 4 5.74 61.92 0.27
C ASN A 4 4.64 60.89 0.53
N GLN A 5 3.93 60.52 -0.54
CA GLN A 5 3.36 59.18 -0.64
C GLN A 5 4.48 58.29 -1.15
N SER A 6 5.06 57.48 -0.26
CA SER A 6 5.90 56.35 -0.66
C SER A 6 4.99 55.14 -0.66
N SER A 7 4.47 54.76 -1.83
CA SER A 7 3.86 53.46 -2.03
C SER A 7 4.98 52.42 -2.09
N SER A 8 5.22 51.73 -0.98
CA SER A 8 5.94 50.47 -0.99
C SER A 8 5.04 49.43 -1.65
N ASN A 9 5.22 49.23 -2.96
CA ASN A 9 4.84 47.98 -3.60
C ASN A 9 5.78 46.90 -3.04
N GLU A 10 5.44 46.36 -1.87
CA GLU A 10 5.90 45.04 -1.48
C GLU A 10 5.17 44.06 -2.40
N THR A 11 5.89 43.59 -3.40
CA THR A 11 5.54 42.38 -4.12
C THR A 11 5.53 41.24 -3.11
N ASP A 12 4.34 40.87 -2.64
CA ASP A 12 4.06 39.51 -2.16
C ASP A 12 4.57 38.56 -3.26
N PHE A 13 5.77 38.02 -3.07
CA PHE A 13 6.14 36.80 -3.77
C PHE A 13 5.24 35.73 -3.16
N ASP A 14 4.13 35.43 -3.84
CA ASP A 14 3.29 34.27 -3.55
C ASP A 14 4.19 33.03 -3.54
N MET A 15 4.76 32.70 -2.39
CA MET A 15 5.47 31.46 -2.18
C MET A 15 4.47 30.34 -2.45
N ILE A 16 4.70 29.58 -3.51
CA ILE A 16 3.90 28.38 -3.79
C ILE A 16 4.05 27.48 -2.55
N PRO A 17 2.95 27.11 -1.87
CA PRO A 17 3.04 26.27 -0.68
C PRO A 17 3.76 24.96 -1.01
N VAL A 18 4.62 24.48 -0.12
CA VAL A 18 5.43 23.25 -0.34
C VAL A 18 4.53 22.07 -0.75
N ALA A 19 3.37 21.91 -0.10
CA ALA A 19 2.39 20.89 -0.45
C ALA A 19 1.89 20.98 -1.92
N THR A 20 1.83 22.18 -2.48
CA THR A 20 1.43 22.43 -3.88
C THR A 20 2.53 22.01 -4.87
N VAL A 21 3.80 22.16 -4.49
CA VAL A 21 4.95 21.66 -5.27
C VAL A 21 5.00 20.14 -5.18
N ALA A 22 4.95 19.57 -3.98
CA ALA A 22 4.90 18.13 -3.74
C ALA A 22 3.77 17.43 -4.52
N ALA A 23 2.57 18.00 -4.48
CA ALA A 23 1.44 17.50 -5.26
C ALA A 23 1.68 17.57 -6.78
N GLN A 24 2.41 18.59 -7.26
CA GLN A 24 2.77 18.68 -8.67
C GLN A 24 3.73 17.55 -9.07
N LEU A 25 4.74 17.28 -8.24
CA LEU A 25 5.69 16.19 -8.47
C LEU A 25 4.95 14.85 -8.59
N ALA A 26 3.95 14.60 -7.72
CA ALA A 26 3.13 13.38 -7.78
C ALA A 26 2.29 13.27 -9.07
N LEU A 27 1.84 14.39 -9.63
CA LEU A 27 1.09 14.42 -10.90
C LEU A 27 2.01 14.22 -12.12
N ASP A 28 3.21 14.81 -12.07
CA ASP A 28 4.13 14.87 -13.20
C ASP A 28 4.99 13.61 -13.34
N VAL A 29 5.13 12.81 -12.27
CA VAL A 29 6.10 11.70 -12.23
C VAL A 29 5.92 10.65 -13.32
N ARG A 30 4.67 10.36 -13.72
CA ARG A 30 4.36 9.37 -14.77
C ARG A 30 3.30 9.82 -15.76
N GLY A 31 2.59 10.91 -15.50
CA GLY A 31 1.47 11.37 -16.31
C GLY A 31 0.29 10.37 -16.37
N PRO A 32 -0.75 10.69 -17.15
CA PRO A 32 -1.97 9.88 -17.20
C PRO A 32 -1.74 8.49 -17.79
N VAL A 33 -2.33 7.47 -17.18
CA VAL A 33 -2.24 6.07 -17.62
C VAL A 33 -2.93 5.87 -18.97
N ALA A 34 -2.17 5.50 -20.00
CA ALA A 34 -2.71 5.17 -21.31
C ALA A 34 -3.64 3.93 -21.26
N ARG A 35 -4.60 3.85 -22.20
CA ARG A 35 -5.64 2.80 -22.21
C ARG A 35 -5.11 1.38 -22.48
N ASP A 36 -4.05 1.27 -23.26
CA ASP A 36 -3.32 0.03 -23.45
C ASP A 36 -2.55 -0.35 -22.17
N MET A 37 -1.94 0.64 -21.52
CA MET A 37 -1.21 0.45 -20.27
C MET A 37 -2.11 0.01 -19.11
N ILE A 38 -3.32 0.57 -18.95
CA ILE A 38 -4.26 0.13 -17.90
C ILE A 38 -4.61 -1.36 -18.04
N ASN A 39 -4.66 -1.87 -19.28
CA ASN A 39 -4.85 -3.28 -19.49
C ASN A 39 -3.62 -4.07 -19.05
N CYS A 40 -2.40 -3.59 -19.25
CA CYS A 40 -1.19 -4.26 -18.74
C CYS A 40 -1.17 -4.29 -17.21
N ILE A 41 -1.50 -3.18 -16.55
CA ILE A 41 -1.51 -3.04 -15.09
C ILE A 41 -2.59 -3.93 -14.45
N VAL A 42 -3.80 -3.91 -15.01
CA VAL A 42 -4.96 -4.60 -14.41
C VAL A 42 -5.16 -6.02 -14.95
N ARG A 43 -4.53 -6.39 -16.06
CA ARG A 43 -4.59 -7.78 -16.53
C ARG A 43 -3.74 -8.66 -15.61
N THR A 44 -4.26 -9.85 -15.36
CA THR A 44 -3.40 -11.01 -15.16
C THR A 44 -2.44 -11.07 -16.34
N PRO A 45 -1.11 -11.04 -16.14
CA PRO A 45 -0.21 -11.30 -17.23
C PRO A 45 -0.65 -12.65 -17.83
N ARG A 46 -0.98 -12.67 -19.12
CA ARG A 46 -0.70 -13.85 -19.92
C ARG A 46 0.82 -13.97 -19.89
N MET A 47 1.40 -14.40 -18.78
CA MET A 47 2.77 -14.88 -18.80
C MET A 47 2.76 -15.98 -19.86
N ARG A 48 3.55 -15.73 -20.90
CA ARG A 48 3.82 -16.55 -22.08
C ARG A 48 3.10 -17.89 -22.08
N SER A 49 2.11 -17.99 -22.97
CA SER A 49 1.38 -19.19 -23.35
C SER A 49 0.61 -19.93 -22.25
N THR A 50 -0.71 -19.81 -22.32
CA THR A 50 -1.68 -20.71 -21.70
C THR A 50 -1.58 -22.17 -22.17
N SER A 51 -0.62 -22.53 -23.03
CA SER A 51 -0.40 -23.92 -23.47
C SER A 51 0.47 -24.77 -22.55
N GLN A 52 1.01 -24.22 -21.44
CA GLN A 52 1.99 -24.94 -20.59
C GLN A 52 1.75 -24.84 -19.08
N ARG A 53 0.63 -24.30 -18.61
CA ARG A 53 0.32 -24.40 -17.17
C ARG A 53 -0.36 -25.73 -16.89
N PRO A 54 0.13 -26.53 -15.93
CA PRO A 54 -0.50 -27.80 -15.61
C PRO A 54 -1.91 -27.53 -15.06
N SER A 55 -2.87 -28.37 -15.45
CA SER A 55 -4.30 -28.20 -15.16
C SER A 55 -4.61 -28.10 -13.66
N ASN A 56 -3.76 -28.71 -12.84
CA ASN A 56 -3.81 -28.71 -11.37
C ASN A 56 -3.75 -27.30 -10.76
N VAL A 57 -2.88 -26.40 -11.23
CA VAL A 57 -2.75 -25.03 -10.68
C VAL A 57 -4.02 -24.21 -10.89
N ASN A 58 -4.64 -24.33 -12.07
CA ASN A 58 -5.89 -23.61 -12.36
C ASN A 58 -7.07 -24.18 -11.56
N GLN A 59 -7.12 -25.50 -11.36
CA GLN A 59 -8.12 -26.15 -10.51
C GLN A 59 -7.96 -25.70 -9.06
N GLU A 60 -6.74 -25.70 -8.53
CA GLU A 60 -6.47 -25.27 -7.16
C GLU A 60 -6.79 -23.78 -6.94
N CYS A 61 -6.38 -22.91 -7.86
CA CYS A 61 -6.76 -21.49 -7.81
C CYS A 61 -8.28 -21.30 -7.78
N THR A 62 -9.00 -22.03 -8.64
CA THR A 62 -10.47 -21.97 -8.71
C THR A 62 -11.09 -22.43 -7.39
N ARG A 63 -10.59 -23.52 -6.82
CA ARG A 63 -11.03 -24.05 -5.52
C ARG A 63 -10.80 -23.03 -4.40
N LEU A 64 -9.57 -22.59 -4.21
CA LEU A 64 -9.22 -21.60 -3.17
C LEU A 64 -10.02 -20.31 -3.29
N TRP A 65 -10.21 -19.78 -4.51
CA TRP A 65 -11.01 -18.58 -4.74
C TRP A 65 -12.48 -18.82 -4.40
N ASN A 66 -13.08 -19.92 -4.88
CA ASN A 66 -14.51 -20.18 -4.69
C ASN A 66 -14.88 -20.40 -3.22
N ASP A 67 -13.98 -21.01 -2.45
CA ASP A 67 -14.21 -21.32 -1.04
C ASP A 67 -13.90 -20.14 -0.11
N SER A 68 -13.31 -19.07 -0.64
CA SER A 68 -12.80 -17.95 0.16
C SER A 68 -13.85 -16.97 0.68
N GLN A 69 -13.61 -16.45 1.89
CA GLN A 69 -14.29 -15.30 2.45
C GLN A 69 -14.00 -14.02 1.66
N THR A 70 -12.82 -13.89 1.06
CA THR A 70 -12.51 -12.78 0.14
C THR A 70 -13.46 -12.74 -1.05
N LYS A 71 -13.77 -13.88 -1.68
CA LYS A 71 -14.76 -13.94 -2.76
C LYS A 71 -16.14 -13.56 -2.27
N LYS A 72 -16.58 -14.08 -1.12
CA LYS A 72 -17.89 -13.71 -0.53
C LYS A 72 -17.98 -12.21 -0.31
N ASN A 73 -16.96 -11.60 0.30
CA ASN A 73 -16.88 -10.16 0.52
C ASN A 73 -16.87 -9.36 -0.80
N TYR A 74 -16.21 -9.88 -1.84
CA TYR A 74 -16.22 -9.28 -3.18
C TYR A 74 -17.59 -9.39 -3.87
N ASP A 75 -18.29 -10.52 -3.74
CA ASP A 75 -19.60 -10.72 -4.33
C ASP A 75 -20.65 -9.83 -3.64
N ASP A 76 -20.58 -9.71 -2.30
CA ASP A 76 -21.39 -8.81 -1.47
C ASP A 76 -21.13 -7.32 -1.78
N PHE A 77 -19.94 -6.98 -2.27
CA PHE A 77 -19.57 -5.59 -2.57
C PHE A 77 -20.30 -5.08 -3.82
N ASP A 78 -21.25 -4.16 -3.64
CA ASP A 78 -21.85 -3.41 -4.74
C ASP A 78 -21.24 -2.01 -4.86
N PRO A 79 -20.33 -1.77 -5.83
CA PRO A 79 -19.74 -0.46 -6.03
C PRO A 79 -20.72 0.56 -6.65
N ALA A 80 -21.91 0.15 -7.09
CA ALA A 80 -22.94 1.08 -7.53
C ALA A 80 -23.63 1.78 -6.34
N VAL A 81 -23.56 1.18 -5.14
CA VAL A 81 -24.01 1.81 -3.91
C VAL A 81 -22.87 2.63 -3.33
N THR A 82 -23.00 3.95 -3.40
CA THR A 82 -22.01 4.88 -2.83
C THR A 82 -21.99 4.76 -1.32
N THR A 83 -20.94 4.14 -0.81
CA THR A 83 -20.56 4.05 0.60
C THR A 83 -19.17 4.66 0.79
N GLU A 84 -18.83 5.08 2.00
CA GLU A 84 -17.48 5.59 2.32
C GLU A 84 -16.38 4.58 1.93
N ALA A 85 -16.63 3.28 2.13
CA ALA A 85 -15.69 2.23 1.75
C ALA A 85 -15.53 2.13 0.22
N SER A 86 -16.62 2.25 -0.55
CA SER A 86 -16.57 2.21 -2.01
C SER A 86 -15.86 3.43 -2.61
N GLU A 87 -16.08 4.63 -2.07
CA GLU A 87 -15.43 5.86 -2.53
C GLU A 87 -13.96 5.88 -2.11
N GLY A 88 -13.65 5.50 -0.87
CA GLY A 88 -12.28 5.34 -0.40
C GLY A 88 -11.49 4.36 -1.29
N LEU A 89 -12.07 3.20 -1.59
CA LEU A 89 -11.43 2.23 -2.49
C LEU A 89 -11.21 2.82 -3.88
N LYS A 90 -12.20 3.51 -4.45
CA LYS A 90 -12.08 4.16 -5.76
C LYS A 90 -10.97 5.20 -5.78
N THR A 91 -10.85 6.02 -4.73
CA THR A 91 -9.80 7.02 -4.55
C THR A 91 -8.42 6.37 -4.53
N VAL A 92 -8.21 5.35 -3.70
CA VAL A 92 -6.93 4.61 -3.65
C VAL A 92 -6.55 4.06 -5.01
N TRP A 93 -7.51 3.47 -5.72
CA TRP A 93 -7.27 2.96 -7.07
C TRP A 93 -6.82 4.04 -8.05
N ARG A 94 -7.48 5.21 -8.05
CA ARG A 94 -7.11 6.34 -8.90
C ARG A 94 -5.69 6.82 -8.59
N VAL A 95 -5.41 7.04 -7.31
CA VAL A 95 -4.12 7.52 -6.82
C VAL A 95 -2.98 6.55 -7.16
N CYS A 96 -3.12 5.25 -6.84
CA CYS A 96 -2.09 4.26 -7.17
C CYS A 96 -1.85 4.12 -8.67
N LEU A 97 -2.93 4.14 -9.47
CA LEU A 97 -2.79 4.09 -10.91
C LEU A 97 -2.11 5.34 -11.45
N HIS A 98 -2.39 6.51 -10.90
CA HIS A 98 -1.79 7.78 -11.32
C HIS A 98 -0.30 7.83 -10.97
N VAL A 99 0.03 7.71 -9.68
CA VAL A 99 1.39 7.95 -9.17
C VAL A 99 2.33 6.78 -9.47
N PHE A 100 1.83 5.55 -9.33
CA PHE A 100 2.66 4.35 -9.34
C PHE A 100 2.49 3.47 -10.56
N TRP A 101 1.47 3.70 -11.39
CA TRP A 101 1.07 2.75 -12.44
C TRP A 101 0.90 1.32 -11.90
N ALA A 102 0.43 1.21 -10.66
CA ALA A 102 0.23 -0.05 -9.95
C ALA A 102 -1.17 -0.09 -9.35
N THR A 103 -1.68 -1.28 -9.05
CA THR A 103 -2.94 -1.40 -8.29
C THR A 103 -2.65 -1.51 -6.80
N PRO A 104 -3.53 -1.02 -5.91
CA PRO A 104 -3.33 -1.19 -4.48
C PRO A 104 -3.24 -2.67 -4.05
N ASN A 105 -3.98 -3.55 -4.74
CA ASN A 105 -3.94 -4.99 -4.49
C ASN A 105 -2.66 -5.67 -5.01
N GLU A 106 -1.93 -5.04 -5.95
CA GLU A 106 -0.60 -5.50 -6.35
C GLU A 106 0.43 -5.08 -5.30
N ILE A 107 0.35 -3.85 -4.79
CA ILE A 107 1.19 -3.35 -3.68
C ILE A 107 0.98 -4.23 -2.44
N LEU A 108 -0.26 -4.44 -2.02
CA LEU A 108 -0.64 -5.29 -0.87
C LEU A 108 -0.85 -6.76 -1.25
N GLY A 109 -0.28 -7.20 -2.36
CA GLY A 109 -0.52 -8.53 -2.92
C GLY A 109 0.46 -9.57 -2.44
N THR A 110 0.14 -10.83 -2.72
CA THR A 110 0.96 -11.98 -2.32
C THR A 110 2.34 -12.00 -2.97
N ARG A 111 2.54 -11.30 -4.09
CA ARG A 111 3.87 -11.11 -4.70
C ARG A 111 4.82 -10.27 -3.86
N ASN A 112 4.27 -9.40 -3.04
CA ASN A 112 5.04 -8.60 -2.10
C ASN A 112 4.98 -9.23 -0.69
N GLU A 113 4.47 -10.46 -0.56
CA GLU A 113 4.25 -11.11 0.73
C GLU A 113 3.46 -10.22 1.69
N LEU A 114 2.53 -9.42 1.15
CA LEU A 114 1.62 -8.57 1.93
C LEU A 114 0.20 -9.06 1.73
N ARG A 115 -0.65 -8.74 2.70
CA ARG A 115 -2.11 -8.85 2.58
C ARG A 115 -2.78 -7.77 3.38
N TYR A 116 -3.86 -7.22 2.86
CA TYR A 116 -4.73 -6.38 3.66
C TYR A 116 -5.41 -7.21 4.77
N ARG A 117 -5.30 -6.74 6.01
CA ARG A 117 -6.05 -7.25 7.16
C ARG A 117 -6.97 -6.15 7.70
N PRO A 118 -8.31 -6.32 7.60
CA PRO A 118 -9.25 -5.30 8.03
C PRO A 118 -9.26 -5.16 9.55
N THR A 119 -9.29 -3.91 10.02
CA THR A 119 -9.50 -3.51 11.42
C THR A 119 -10.74 -2.61 11.48
N PRO A 120 -11.95 -3.17 11.28
CA PRO A 120 -13.16 -2.35 11.25
C PRO A 120 -13.53 -1.86 12.66
N PRO A 121 -14.25 -0.72 12.78
CA PRO A 121 -14.83 -0.30 14.05
C PRO A 121 -15.77 -1.36 14.62
N ALA A 122 -16.01 -1.30 15.94
CA ALA A 122 -16.94 -2.20 16.61
C ALA A 122 -18.32 -2.24 15.93
N GLY A 123 -18.82 -3.45 15.67
CA GLY A 123 -20.13 -3.68 15.03
C GLY A 123 -20.14 -3.58 13.49
N VAL A 124 -19.03 -3.23 12.85
CA VAL A 124 -18.92 -3.19 11.39
C VAL A 124 -18.37 -4.52 10.86
N LYS A 125 -19.05 -5.12 9.87
CA LYS A 125 -18.59 -6.36 9.22
C LYS A 125 -17.27 -6.09 8.48
N ALA A 126 -16.26 -6.88 8.80
CA ALA A 126 -14.98 -6.80 8.13
C ALA A 126 -15.04 -7.31 6.69
N SER A 127 -14.20 -6.74 5.84
CA SER A 127 -14.05 -7.18 4.45
C SER A 127 -12.57 -7.39 4.14
N HIS A 128 -12.22 -8.57 3.66
CA HIS A 128 -10.89 -8.87 3.11
C HIS A 128 -10.74 -8.40 1.65
N ALA A 129 -11.83 -8.02 0.99
CA ALA A 129 -11.84 -7.59 -0.41
C ALA A 129 -11.87 -6.06 -0.57
N VAL A 130 -12.54 -5.37 0.35
CA VAL A 130 -12.79 -3.93 0.30
C VAL A 130 -12.14 -3.29 1.52
N PHE A 131 -11.34 -2.25 1.28
CA PHE A 131 -10.65 -1.56 2.36
C PHE A 131 -11.64 -0.74 3.20
N THR A 132 -11.36 -0.64 4.50
CA THR A 132 -12.07 0.31 5.37
C THR A 132 -11.82 1.76 4.90
N PRO A 133 -12.74 2.70 5.20
CA PRO A 133 -12.56 4.10 4.82
C PRO A 133 -11.25 4.69 5.35
N LYS A 134 -10.94 4.45 6.64
CA LYS A 134 -9.72 4.93 7.28
C LYS A 134 -8.45 4.38 6.63
N PHE A 135 -8.42 3.07 6.35
CA PHE A 135 -7.29 2.45 5.64
C PHE A 135 -7.11 3.07 4.25
N SER A 136 -8.22 3.22 3.51
CA SER A 136 -8.18 3.80 2.16
C SER A 136 -7.64 5.22 2.15
N ARG A 137 -8.09 6.05 3.09
CA ARG A 137 -7.63 7.44 3.22
C ARG A 137 -6.12 7.51 3.48
N LEU A 138 -5.64 6.83 4.52
CA LEU A 138 -4.21 6.83 4.87
C LEU A 138 -3.35 6.28 3.73
N PHE A 139 -3.81 5.23 3.05
CA PHE A 139 -3.10 4.66 1.91
C PHE A 139 -2.98 5.68 0.77
N ALA A 140 -4.07 6.37 0.41
CA ALA A 140 -4.06 7.38 -0.64
C ALA A 140 -3.18 8.59 -0.27
N GLU A 141 -3.28 9.07 0.97
CA GLU A 141 -2.46 10.17 1.48
C GLU A 141 -0.96 9.84 1.42
N LEU A 142 -0.59 8.62 1.82
CA LEU A 142 0.79 8.17 1.74
C LEU A 142 1.28 8.05 0.30
N VAL A 143 0.51 7.44 -0.61
CA VAL A 143 0.96 7.18 -2.00
C VAL A 143 1.39 8.45 -2.73
N VAL A 144 0.69 9.57 -2.53
CA VAL A 144 1.00 10.84 -3.21
C VAL A 144 2.25 11.54 -2.67
N HIS A 145 2.80 11.08 -1.54
CA HIS A 145 3.94 11.74 -0.93
C HIS A 145 5.18 11.62 -1.83
N PRO A 146 5.93 12.72 -2.06
CA PRO A 146 7.02 12.74 -3.04
C PRO A 146 8.26 11.94 -2.62
N CYS A 147 8.42 11.56 -1.35
CA CYS A 147 9.55 10.74 -0.88
C CYS A 147 9.62 9.35 -1.53
N TRP A 148 8.55 8.89 -2.18
CA TRP A 148 8.59 7.65 -2.96
C TRP A 148 9.12 7.85 -4.38
N GLU A 149 9.31 9.09 -4.83
CA GLU A 149 9.79 9.44 -6.17
C GLU A 149 8.96 8.78 -7.30
N GLY A 150 7.67 8.52 -7.06
CA GLY A 150 6.79 7.76 -7.97
C GLY A 150 7.19 6.29 -8.17
N GLN A 151 8.00 5.75 -7.28
CA GLN A 151 8.50 4.38 -7.29
C GLN A 151 7.72 3.53 -6.28
N SER A 152 6.79 2.71 -6.78
CA SER A 152 5.90 1.90 -5.93
C SER A 152 6.64 0.91 -5.04
N TYR A 153 7.85 0.49 -5.42
CA TYR A 153 8.63 -0.46 -4.64
C TYR A 153 9.18 0.17 -3.35
N LEU A 154 9.55 1.46 -3.35
CA LEU A 154 9.96 2.18 -2.13
C LEU A 154 8.83 2.19 -1.11
N PHE A 155 7.62 2.56 -1.55
CA PHE A 155 6.42 2.51 -0.73
C PHE A 155 6.09 1.10 -0.23
N THR A 156 6.21 0.10 -1.12
CA THR A 156 5.99 -1.32 -0.77
C THR A 156 6.97 -1.80 0.29
N MET A 157 8.26 -1.49 0.15
CA MET A 157 9.30 -1.87 1.12
C MET A 157 9.09 -1.18 2.45
N ALA A 158 8.68 0.08 2.47
CA ALA A 158 8.35 0.78 3.72
C ALA A 158 7.19 0.08 4.46
N ILE A 159 6.15 -0.36 3.74
CA ILE A 159 5.06 -1.16 4.33
C ILE A 159 5.58 -2.52 4.83
N GLN A 160 6.35 -3.24 4.02
CA GLN A 160 6.93 -4.54 4.40
C GLN A 160 7.77 -4.41 5.68
N TYR A 161 8.68 -3.43 5.71
CA TYR A 161 9.54 -3.17 6.85
C TYR A 161 8.74 -2.82 8.10
N THR A 162 7.75 -1.93 7.98
CA THR A 162 6.85 -1.56 9.09
C THR A 162 6.19 -2.78 9.71
N VAL A 163 5.57 -3.61 8.87
CA VAL A 163 4.79 -4.76 9.34
C VAL A 163 5.71 -5.82 9.93
N MET A 164 6.84 -6.13 9.26
CA MET A 164 7.82 -7.10 9.74
C MET A 164 8.38 -6.71 11.11
N VAL A 165 8.76 -5.46 11.30
CA VAL A 165 9.27 -4.97 12.59
C VAL A 165 8.17 -5.04 13.66
N ARG A 166 6.94 -4.64 13.31
CA ARG A 166 5.81 -4.67 14.25
C ARG A 166 5.48 -6.09 14.73
N VAL A 167 5.53 -7.08 13.85
CA VAL A 167 5.14 -8.47 14.17
C VAL A 167 6.31 -9.36 14.63
N ASP A 168 7.49 -8.77 14.89
CA ASP A 168 8.75 -9.50 15.12
C ASP A 168 8.96 -10.60 14.05
N GLY A 169 8.78 -10.22 12.77
CA GLY A 169 8.97 -11.12 11.64
C GLY A 169 10.44 -11.52 11.51
N ARG A 170 10.76 -12.77 11.82
CA ARG A 170 12.14 -13.33 11.77
C ARG A 170 12.47 -14.04 10.46
N THR A 171 11.59 -13.95 9.47
CA THR A 171 11.86 -14.48 8.14
C THR A 171 12.75 -13.52 7.37
N SER A 172 13.43 -14.02 6.34
CA SER A 172 14.17 -13.16 5.40
C SER A 172 13.25 -12.07 4.85
N PHE A 173 13.81 -10.88 4.63
CA PHE A 173 13.08 -9.77 4.02
C PHE A 173 12.56 -10.18 2.62
N PRO A 174 11.27 -9.96 2.32
CA PRO A 174 10.72 -10.22 0.99
C PRO A 174 11.51 -9.45 -0.07
N ASN A 175 11.82 -10.08 -1.20
CA ASN A 175 12.68 -9.49 -2.25
C ASN A 175 14.08 -9.09 -1.75
N ALA A 176 14.76 -9.95 -0.99
CA ALA A 176 16.13 -9.73 -0.51
C ALA A 176 17.10 -9.23 -1.61
N ASP A 177 16.94 -9.67 -2.87
CA ASP A 177 17.73 -9.18 -4.01
C ASP A 177 17.58 -7.67 -4.25
N SER A 178 16.40 -7.11 -3.99
CA SER A 178 16.13 -5.66 -4.08
C SER A 178 16.74 -4.89 -2.90
N ALA A 179 16.74 -5.48 -1.70
CA ALA A 179 17.42 -4.92 -0.54
C ALA A 179 18.95 -4.85 -0.75
N ILE A 180 19.52 -5.90 -1.37
CA ILE A 180 20.93 -5.95 -1.78
C ILE A 180 21.23 -4.88 -2.84
N PHE A 181 20.33 -4.67 -3.81
CA PHE A 181 20.49 -3.64 -4.83
C PHE A 181 20.53 -2.23 -4.23
N LEU A 182 19.72 -1.97 -3.21
CA LEU A 182 19.63 -0.68 -2.53
C LEU A 182 20.68 -0.48 -1.45
N ARG A 183 21.45 -1.53 -1.09
CA ARG A 183 22.47 -1.53 -0.03
C ARG A 183 21.96 -0.82 1.22
N CYS A 184 20.84 -1.29 1.77
CA CYS A 184 20.18 -0.65 2.90
C CYS A 184 20.50 -1.40 4.21
N PRO A 185 21.33 -0.84 5.11
CA PRO A 185 21.65 -1.46 6.41
C PRO A 185 20.43 -1.85 7.25
N ALA A 186 19.35 -1.08 7.21
CA ALA A 186 18.13 -1.37 7.95
C ALA A 186 17.46 -2.68 7.47
N LEU A 187 17.52 -2.96 6.16
CA LEU A 187 17.00 -4.20 5.58
C LEU A 187 17.97 -5.37 5.78
N GLU A 188 19.27 -5.13 5.71
CA GLU A 188 20.31 -6.14 5.98
C GLU A 188 20.20 -6.69 7.41
N ALA A 189 19.89 -5.84 8.39
CA ALA A 189 19.67 -6.23 9.78
C ALA A 189 18.50 -7.21 9.99
N LEU A 190 17.59 -7.36 9.00
CA LEU A 190 16.51 -8.34 9.02
C LEU A 190 16.89 -9.67 8.36
N SER A 191 18.07 -9.79 7.74
CA SER A 191 18.50 -11.00 7.04
C SER A 191 19.37 -11.92 7.95
N PRO A 192 19.20 -13.25 7.92
CA PRO A 192 20.03 -14.17 8.73
C PRO A 192 21.47 -14.37 8.22
N ARG A 193 21.88 -13.71 7.12
CA ARG A 193 23.19 -13.91 6.50
C ARG A 193 23.84 -12.59 6.09
N GLU A 194 25.06 -12.42 6.59
CA GLU A 194 26.13 -11.54 6.08
C GLU A 194 25.99 -10.04 6.39
N ALA A 195 26.15 -9.70 7.67
CA ALA A 195 26.58 -8.36 8.09
C ALA A 195 28.09 -8.18 7.83
N GLN A 196 28.50 -8.04 6.56
CA GLN A 196 29.84 -7.56 6.20
C GLN A 196 29.80 -6.80 4.87
N MET A 197 29.35 -5.55 4.90
CA MET A 197 29.85 -4.44 4.05
C MET A 197 29.17 -3.14 4.47
N GLU A 198 29.94 -2.09 4.75
CA GLU A 198 29.39 -0.74 4.98
C GLU A 198 28.84 -0.19 3.66
N ALA A 199 27.53 -0.19 3.52
CA ALA A 199 26.85 0.52 2.45
C ALA A 199 26.98 2.04 2.64
N PRO A 200 27.08 2.82 1.54
CA PRO A 200 26.96 4.27 1.66
C PRO A 200 25.57 4.63 2.19
N PRO A 201 25.46 5.60 3.13
CA PRO A 201 24.18 6.01 3.68
C PRO A 201 23.29 6.54 2.55
N SER A 202 22.05 6.06 2.51
CA SER A 202 20.99 6.64 1.70
C SER A 202 19.94 7.20 2.63
N GLU A 203 19.38 8.37 2.30
CA GLU A 203 18.30 9.02 3.06
C GLU A 203 17.12 8.05 3.29
N PHE A 204 16.82 7.22 2.29
CA PHE A 204 15.79 6.17 2.42
C PHE A 204 16.16 5.08 3.45
N SER A 205 17.44 4.72 3.57
CA SER A 205 17.89 3.79 4.61
C SER A 205 17.76 4.38 6.01
N ASP A 206 18.09 5.67 6.17
CA ASP A 206 17.93 6.38 7.44
C ASP A 206 16.46 6.52 7.80
N PHE A 207 15.60 6.78 6.81
CA PHE A 207 14.16 6.76 6.95
C PHE A 207 13.64 5.39 7.41
N LEU A 208 14.09 4.28 6.79
CA LEU A 208 13.70 2.94 7.22
C LEU A 208 14.16 2.66 8.66
N PHE A 209 15.37 3.07 9.04
CA PHE A 209 15.84 2.92 10.41
C PHE A 209 14.92 3.66 11.40
N TYR A 210 14.57 4.92 11.11
CA TYR A 210 13.64 5.71 11.92
C TYR A 210 12.24 5.09 11.99
N LEU A 211 11.69 4.64 10.85
CA LEU A 211 10.43 3.92 10.76
C LEU A 211 10.42 2.67 11.64
N GLY A 212 11.54 1.94 11.67
CA GLY A 212 11.72 0.76 12.51
C GLY A 212 11.68 1.08 14.00
N GLN A 213 12.23 2.22 14.42
CA GLN A 213 12.13 2.67 15.82
C GLN A 213 10.67 2.90 16.22
N ILE A 214 9.87 3.55 15.36
CA ILE A 214 8.45 3.78 15.63
C ILE A 214 7.67 2.46 15.65
N ALA A 215 7.88 1.59 14.68
CA ALA A 215 7.17 0.31 14.59
C ALA A 215 7.42 -0.59 15.82
N ARG A 216 8.65 -0.59 16.38
CA ARG A 216 9.00 -1.34 17.59
C ARG A 216 8.27 -0.86 18.85
N MET A 217 7.84 0.40 18.90
CA MET A 217 7.06 0.93 20.03
C MET A 217 5.61 0.43 20.03
N SER A 218 5.19 -0.30 18.99
CA SER A 218 3.81 -0.70 18.77
C SER A 218 3.67 -2.19 18.41
N PRO A 219 4.35 -3.11 19.12
CA PRO A 219 4.45 -4.51 18.73
C PRO A 219 3.09 -5.20 18.66
N SER A 220 2.98 -6.22 17.82
CA SER A 220 1.80 -7.08 17.80
C SER A 220 2.16 -8.48 17.33
N SER A 221 2.08 -9.45 18.25
CA SER A 221 2.40 -10.86 18.01
C SER A 221 1.24 -11.68 17.45
N ASP A 222 0.04 -11.13 17.44
CA ASP A 222 -1.19 -11.93 17.36
C ASP A 222 -1.67 -12.20 15.93
N TYR A 223 -0.85 -11.81 14.95
CA TYR A 223 -1.21 -11.91 13.56
C TYR A 223 -0.49 -13.05 12.84
N SER A 224 -1.25 -13.91 12.16
CA SER A 224 -0.68 -14.92 11.27
C SER A 224 0.16 -14.24 10.19
N GLN A 225 1.42 -14.65 10.09
CA GLN A 225 2.37 -14.22 9.06
C GLN A 225 2.20 -15.04 7.76
N THR A 226 1.16 -15.88 7.69
CA THR A 226 0.82 -16.67 6.50
C THR A 226 -0.64 -16.49 6.12
N TYR A 227 -0.94 -16.71 4.84
CA TYR A 227 -2.26 -16.71 4.25
C TYR A 227 -2.44 -17.91 3.34
N LEU A 228 -3.35 -18.82 3.69
CA LEU A 228 -3.55 -20.09 2.98
C LEU A 228 -2.24 -20.90 2.84
N GLY A 229 -1.36 -20.78 3.85
CA GLY A 229 -0.03 -21.37 3.90
C GLY A 229 1.08 -20.56 3.21
N HIS A 230 0.75 -19.54 2.42
CA HIS A 230 1.73 -18.67 1.75
C HIS A 230 2.24 -17.58 2.71
N PRO A 231 3.55 -17.25 2.75
CA PRO A 231 4.06 -16.09 3.49
C PRO A 231 3.34 -14.79 3.09
N ALA A 232 2.64 -14.16 4.03
CA ALA A 232 1.87 -12.97 3.75
C ALA A 232 1.63 -12.16 5.02
N PHE A 233 2.42 -11.10 5.19
CA PHE A 233 2.35 -10.19 6.31
C PHE A 233 1.05 -9.38 6.32
N PRO A 234 0.34 -9.35 7.45
CA PRO A 234 -0.94 -8.68 7.57
C PRO A 234 -0.77 -7.18 7.77
N VAL A 235 -1.08 -6.41 6.72
CA VAL A 235 -1.08 -4.95 6.72
C VAL A 235 -2.42 -4.45 7.26
N THR A 236 -2.34 -3.72 8.35
CA THR A 236 -3.47 -3.15 9.08
C THR A 236 -3.48 -1.63 8.94
N THR A 237 -4.55 -1.00 9.44
CA THR A 237 -4.61 0.48 9.54
C THR A 237 -3.49 1.03 10.41
N LYS A 238 -3.08 0.29 11.45
CA LYS A 238 -1.99 0.68 12.37
C LYS A 238 -0.65 0.84 11.66
N ASP A 239 -0.35 -0.03 10.69
CA ASP A 239 0.86 0.06 9.88
C ASP A 239 0.92 1.35 9.07
N LEU A 240 -0.21 1.74 8.46
CA LEU A 240 -0.29 2.99 7.70
C LEU A 240 -0.19 4.22 8.61
N GLN A 241 -0.72 4.14 9.84
CA GLN A 241 -0.55 5.22 10.82
C GLN A 241 0.91 5.38 11.24
N ILE A 242 1.61 4.28 11.55
CA ILE A 242 3.05 4.28 11.84
C ILE A 242 3.83 4.91 10.68
N LEU A 243 3.52 4.50 9.45
CA LEU A 243 4.18 5.02 8.26
C LEU A 243 3.88 6.51 8.04
N THR A 244 2.64 6.96 8.30
CA THR A 244 2.26 8.38 8.23
C THR A 244 3.04 9.20 9.25
N THR A 245 3.14 8.72 10.48
CA THR A 245 3.94 9.37 11.53
C THR A 245 5.41 9.45 11.11
N ALA A 246 5.97 8.36 10.59
CA ALA A 246 7.36 8.33 10.15
C ALA A 246 7.61 9.34 9.02
N VAL A 247 6.79 9.35 7.98
CA VAL A 247 6.93 10.29 6.84
C VAL A 247 6.81 11.74 7.30
N THR A 248 5.89 12.02 8.24
CA THR A 248 5.65 13.38 8.75
C THR A 248 6.80 13.92 9.59
N HIS A 249 7.45 13.08 10.39
CA HIS A 249 8.43 13.54 11.39
C HIS A 249 9.88 13.21 11.05
N PHE A 250 10.12 12.46 9.97
CA PHE A 250 11.47 12.21 9.49
C PHE A 250 12.08 13.51 8.94
N HIS A 251 13.36 13.72 9.21
CA HIS A 251 14.09 14.88 8.71
C HIS A 251 14.52 14.64 7.27
N TRP A 252 13.69 15.06 6.33
CA TRP A 252 14.02 15.00 4.90
C TRP A 252 14.97 16.14 4.52
N ASP A 253 16.04 15.81 3.78
CA ASP A 253 16.97 16.77 3.19
C ASP A 253 16.29 17.57 2.08
N ASN A 254 15.34 16.94 1.37
CA ASN A 254 14.54 17.61 0.35
C ASN A 254 13.34 18.35 0.99
N VAL A 255 13.35 19.68 0.88
CA VAL A 255 12.29 20.54 1.43
C VAL A 255 10.89 20.19 0.91
N ASP A 256 10.78 19.74 -0.34
CA ASP A 256 9.50 19.36 -0.94
C ASP A 256 8.89 18.10 -0.31
N TRP A 257 9.68 17.36 0.47
CA TRP A 257 9.29 16.11 1.13
C TRP A 257 8.97 16.33 2.62
N THR A 258 9.12 17.56 3.12
CA THR A 258 8.89 17.89 4.54
C THR A 258 7.42 18.05 4.90
N GLU A 259 6.54 18.09 3.91
CA GLU A 259 5.11 18.27 4.12
C GLU A 259 4.39 16.98 4.52
N THR A 260 3.29 17.12 5.27
CA THR A 260 2.55 15.95 5.73
C THR A 260 1.85 15.24 4.56
N PRO A 261 1.73 13.90 4.57
CA PRO A 261 0.99 13.15 3.55
C PRO A 261 -0.43 13.69 3.31
N GLY A 262 -1.12 14.11 4.38
CA GLY A 262 -2.46 14.67 4.31
C GLY A 262 -2.52 16.02 3.60
N GLU A 263 -1.56 16.93 3.83
CA GLU A 263 -1.52 18.23 3.15
C GLU A 263 -1.14 18.09 1.67
N VAL A 264 -0.19 17.20 1.36
CA VAL A 264 0.16 16.85 -0.04
C VAL A 264 -1.07 16.29 -0.76
N PHE A 265 -1.83 15.39 -0.13
CA PHE A 265 -3.04 14.83 -0.70
C PHE A 265 -4.13 15.87 -0.96
N LYS A 266 -4.42 16.76 0.00
CA LYS A 266 -5.36 17.87 -0.22
C LYS A 266 -4.93 18.77 -1.37
N ALA A 267 -3.64 19.01 -1.54
CA ALA A 267 -3.11 19.77 -2.67
C ALA A 267 -3.23 19.00 -3.99
N PHE A 268 -2.97 17.70 -3.98
CA PHE A 268 -3.14 16.79 -5.11
C PHE A 268 -4.60 16.77 -5.61
N GLU A 269 -5.57 16.69 -4.70
CA GLU A 269 -7.00 16.78 -5.02
C GLU A 269 -7.35 18.12 -5.66
N ARG A 270 -6.90 19.24 -5.06
CA ARG A 270 -7.12 20.60 -5.60
C ARG A 270 -6.56 20.80 -7.01
N LYS A 271 -5.48 20.10 -7.33
CA LYS A 271 -4.86 20.10 -8.66
C LYS A 271 -5.52 19.16 -9.68
N GLY A 272 -6.63 18.52 -9.31
CA GLY A 272 -7.36 17.62 -10.21
C GLY A 272 -6.81 16.19 -10.24
N GLY A 273 -6.01 15.81 -9.25
CA GLY A 273 -5.42 14.46 -9.16
C GLY A 273 -6.44 13.32 -9.03
N LEU A 274 -7.71 13.62 -8.76
CA LEU A 274 -8.82 12.64 -8.72
C LEU A 274 -9.88 12.83 -9.81
N SER A 275 -9.51 13.45 -10.93
CA SER A 275 -10.43 13.74 -12.03
C SER A 275 -11.19 12.50 -12.56
N ASP A 276 -12.42 12.70 -13.03
CA ASP A 276 -13.31 11.59 -13.39
C ASP A 276 -12.94 10.84 -14.68
N ASP A 277 -12.03 11.39 -15.47
CA ASP A 277 -11.44 10.74 -16.64
C ASP A 277 -10.41 9.65 -16.27
N GLN A 278 -9.92 9.65 -15.02
CA GLN A 278 -9.00 8.67 -14.48
C GLN A 278 -9.64 7.30 -14.24
N TYR A 279 -8.80 6.27 -14.27
CA TYR A 279 -9.21 4.90 -13.99
C TYR A 279 -9.24 4.62 -12.49
N PRO A 280 -10.21 3.82 -12.00
CA PRO A 280 -11.40 3.36 -12.69
C PRO A 280 -12.40 4.50 -12.92
N ARG A 281 -12.96 4.56 -14.13
CA ARG A 281 -13.89 5.62 -14.57
C ARG A 281 -15.29 5.48 -13.97
N ASN A 282 -15.66 4.28 -13.55
CA ASN A 282 -16.96 3.99 -12.97
C ASN A 282 -16.90 2.74 -12.08
N SER A 283 -17.95 2.59 -11.28
CA SER A 283 -18.15 1.47 -10.34
C SER A 283 -18.04 0.09 -10.98
N ARG A 284 -18.57 -0.08 -12.20
CA ARG A 284 -18.47 -1.35 -12.93
C ARG A 284 -17.03 -1.68 -13.26
N GLN A 285 -16.24 -0.69 -13.68
CA GLN A 285 -14.83 -0.86 -13.97
C GLN A 285 -14.04 -1.17 -12.70
N LEU A 286 -14.31 -0.47 -11.59
CA LEU A 286 -13.73 -0.76 -10.28
C LEU A 286 -13.99 -2.22 -9.86
N LYS A 287 -15.25 -2.71 -9.96
CA LYS A 287 -15.59 -4.10 -9.62
C LYS A 287 -14.77 -5.10 -10.43
N LEU A 288 -14.69 -4.88 -11.74
CA LEU A 288 -13.93 -5.76 -12.65
C LEU A 288 -12.43 -5.75 -12.34
N PHE A 289 -11.88 -4.58 -12.04
CA PHE A 289 -10.46 -4.40 -11.74
C PHE A 289 -10.09 -5.07 -10.42
N LEU A 290 -10.91 -4.88 -9.41
CA LEU A 290 -10.79 -5.52 -8.10
C LEU A 290 -10.80 -7.04 -8.24
N ARG A 291 -11.80 -7.61 -8.93
CA ARG A 291 -11.91 -9.07 -9.14
C ARG A 291 -10.64 -9.66 -9.74
N ARG A 292 -10.09 -9.01 -10.78
CA ARG A 292 -8.90 -9.50 -11.48
C ARG A 292 -7.68 -9.56 -10.56
N ASN A 293 -7.50 -8.56 -9.72
CA ASN A 293 -6.36 -8.51 -8.81
C ASN A 293 -6.53 -9.46 -7.62
N LEU A 294 -7.74 -9.58 -7.07
CA LEU A 294 -8.02 -10.58 -6.04
C LEU A 294 -7.77 -11.99 -6.56
N VAL A 295 -8.34 -12.38 -7.70
CA VAL A 295 -8.11 -13.71 -8.30
C VAL A 295 -6.62 -13.95 -8.61
N ARG A 296 -5.87 -12.91 -9.00
CA ARG A 296 -4.42 -13.01 -9.22
C ARG A 296 -3.66 -13.38 -7.95
N ASN A 297 -4.06 -12.89 -6.78
CA ASN A 297 -3.45 -13.28 -5.51
C ASN A 297 -3.64 -14.77 -5.23
N TYR A 298 -4.84 -15.32 -5.45
CA TYR A 298 -5.10 -16.77 -5.34
C TYR A 298 -4.33 -17.58 -6.37
N GLN A 299 -4.15 -17.06 -7.58
CA GLN A 299 -3.34 -17.72 -8.59
C GLN A 299 -1.87 -17.80 -8.17
N ASN A 300 -1.31 -16.73 -7.59
CA ASN A 300 0.07 -16.77 -7.07
C ASN A 300 0.20 -17.79 -5.92
N ILE A 301 -0.78 -17.84 -5.02
CA ILE A 301 -0.81 -18.83 -3.93
C ILE A 301 -0.85 -20.25 -4.49
N ALA A 302 -1.71 -20.54 -5.47
CA ALA A 302 -1.80 -21.86 -6.08
C ALA A 302 -0.48 -22.27 -6.78
N ILE A 303 0.19 -21.34 -7.48
CA ILE A 303 1.50 -21.57 -8.08
C ILE A 303 2.54 -21.89 -6.99
N TRP A 304 2.58 -21.11 -5.92
CA TRP A 304 3.51 -21.34 -4.82
C TRP A 304 3.27 -22.70 -4.17
N ARG A 305 2.01 -23.07 -3.89
CA ARG A 305 1.64 -24.37 -3.30
C ARG A 305 2.09 -25.54 -4.18
N ASP A 306 1.94 -25.43 -5.49
CA ASP A 306 2.44 -26.41 -6.46
C ASP A 306 3.97 -26.51 -6.42
N MET A 307 4.67 -25.36 -6.39
CA MET A 307 6.14 -25.32 -6.31
C MET A 307 6.71 -25.92 -5.03
N VAL A 308 6.06 -25.71 -3.89
CA VAL A 308 6.52 -26.23 -2.57
C VAL A 308 5.93 -27.59 -2.21
N GLY A 309 5.12 -28.20 -3.10
CA GLY A 309 4.54 -29.52 -2.90
C GLY A 309 3.46 -29.59 -1.82
N VAL A 310 2.77 -28.48 -1.54
CA VAL A 310 1.68 -28.45 -0.56
C VAL A 310 0.43 -29.06 -1.20
N THR A 311 0.16 -30.32 -0.87
CA THR A 311 -1.07 -31.03 -1.24
C THR A 311 -1.99 -31.06 -0.02
N ASN A 312 -3.19 -30.48 -0.16
CA ASN A 312 -4.24 -30.72 0.84
C ASN A 312 -4.94 -32.04 0.53
N SER A 313 -5.46 -32.69 1.57
CA SER A 313 -6.49 -33.71 1.40
C SER A 313 -7.71 -33.09 0.68
N PRO A 314 -8.45 -33.82 -0.18
CA PRO A 314 -9.66 -33.32 -0.84
C PRO A 314 -10.70 -32.73 0.12
N ASP A 315 -10.67 -33.13 1.40
CA ASP A 315 -11.60 -32.72 2.44
C ASP A 315 -11.09 -31.55 3.31
N GLU A 316 -9.84 -31.09 3.11
CA GLU A 316 -9.26 -29.95 3.84
C GLU A 316 -9.32 -28.67 3.00
N THR A 317 -10.37 -27.87 3.22
CA THR A 317 -10.44 -26.48 2.78
C THR A 317 -9.62 -25.58 3.70
N PRO A 318 -8.52 -24.95 3.24
CA PRO A 318 -7.89 -23.88 3.98
C PRO A 318 -8.91 -22.75 4.12
N SER A 319 -9.26 -22.42 5.36
CA SER A 319 -10.15 -21.31 5.65
C SER A 319 -9.34 -20.02 5.70
N ASP A 320 -9.79 -18.99 4.98
CA ASP A 320 -9.35 -17.61 5.19
C ASP A 320 -10.21 -16.86 6.21
N ASN A 321 -11.13 -17.54 6.91
CA ASN A 321 -11.84 -16.96 8.04
C ASN A 321 -10.88 -16.85 9.24
N GLU A 322 -10.15 -15.74 9.30
CA GLU A 322 -9.45 -15.38 10.52
C GLU A 322 -10.43 -14.72 11.49
N VAL A 323 -10.38 -15.13 12.76
CA VAL A 323 -11.04 -14.37 13.83
C VAL A 323 -10.37 -12.99 13.88
N LEU A 324 -11.18 -11.96 13.70
CA LEU A 324 -10.72 -10.58 13.81
C LEU A 324 -10.82 -10.20 15.27
N ALA A 325 -9.68 -10.19 15.97
CA ALA A 325 -9.60 -9.56 17.27
C ALA A 325 -9.95 -8.07 17.10
N GLY A 326 -10.85 -7.55 17.93
CA GLY A 326 -11.17 -6.14 17.96
C GLY A 326 -10.01 -5.37 18.58
N ASP A 327 -9.11 -4.86 17.74
CA ASP A 327 -8.02 -3.98 18.16
C ASP A 327 -8.52 -2.53 18.12
N GLU A 328 -9.25 -2.13 19.16
CA GLU A 328 -9.46 -0.71 19.51
C GLU A 328 -9.14 -0.52 20.99
N SER A 329 -7.86 -0.38 21.31
CA SER A 329 -7.44 0.40 22.47
C SER A 329 -6.05 1.00 22.24
N GLU A 330 -5.94 2.28 22.58
CA GLU A 330 -4.69 3.06 22.71
C GLU A 330 -4.12 3.66 21.42
N PHE A 331 -4.77 4.73 20.92
CA PHE A 331 -4.04 5.95 20.51
C PHE A 331 -5.02 7.15 20.42
N GLU A 332 -5.74 7.41 21.51
CA GLU A 332 -6.29 8.75 21.76
C GLU A 332 -5.61 9.31 23.01
N SER A 333 -4.95 10.45 22.84
CA SER A 333 -4.28 11.32 23.81
C SER A 333 -2.75 11.28 23.81
N GLY A 334 -2.16 12.44 23.55
CA GLY A 334 -0.77 12.72 23.88
C GLY A 334 0.09 13.29 22.76
N PHE A 335 -0.39 14.27 22.00
CA PHE A 335 0.45 15.35 21.46
C PHE A 335 -0.44 16.58 21.29
N GLU A 336 -0.83 17.17 22.42
CA GLU A 336 -1.12 18.60 22.45
C GLU A 336 0.22 19.32 22.39
N SER A 337 0.28 20.28 21.46
CA SER A 337 1.34 21.23 21.22
C SER A 337 1.70 22.06 22.44
N ASP A 338 3.01 22.23 22.66
CA ASP A 338 3.60 23.47 23.21
C ASP A 338 4.50 24.09 22.14
#